data_AF-A0A803L8C3-F1
#
_entry.id   AF-A0A803L8C3-F1
#
_cell.length_a   1.000
_cell.length_b   1.000
_cell.length_c   1.000
_cell.angle_alpha   90.00
_cell.angle_beta   90.00
_cell.angle_gamma   90.00
#
_symmetry.space_group_name_H-M   'P 1'
#
loop_
_entity.id
_entity.type
_entity.pdbx_description
1 polymer ?
#
loop_
_entity_poly.entity_id
_entity_poly.type
_entity_poly.pdbx_seq_one_letter_code
_entity_poly.pdbx_strand_id
1 'polypeptide(L)'
;MENSSDEESGVSDSEIEEYAEKPYQALRTGNYKVWNLKGNLRCPFCAGKKKQEYALKDLHQHASGVAKGAAHRSAKQKATHLALAKFLEVDLGFKPIQTSQPAEAKPQPSEPKEKQIFCWPWMGIVVNILEDAKTGKQLADSGSLVKFFSKYRPLGVEVFNNEQEQTANAVVQFEKDMDGYKNLLNFEKSFQVVCHSKEEWIANKGSLGSNIYGWVACADDYHSEGKIGDYLRKNTELKALSDIFQQGKQACETIVNLANEIDLQNQNMVEMESMVNEKAMSLSRMVEEKEELQQTFYAGQFPWITYVAVTVLLA
;
A
#
# COMPACT_ATOMS: atom_id res chain seq x y z
N MET A 1 62.19 20.65 22.22
CA MET A 1 62.04 20.78 20.76
C MET A 1 62.53 19.47 20.17
N GLU A 2 61.62 18.58 19.80
CA GLU A 2 61.90 17.44 18.93
C GLU A 2 60.84 17.46 17.84
N ASN A 3 61.31 17.79 16.64
CA ASN A 3 60.52 18.10 15.47
C ASN A 3 60.34 16.79 14.70
N SER A 4 59.24 16.07 14.94
CA SER A 4 58.89 14.89 14.14
C SER A 4 58.10 15.37 12.92
N SER A 5 58.86 15.65 11.86
CA SER A 5 58.38 15.95 10.52
C SER A 5 57.77 14.69 9.91
N ASP A 6 56.46 14.50 10.11
CA ASP A 6 55.69 13.53 9.32
C ASP A 6 55.59 14.07 7.90
N GLU A 7 56.41 13.49 7.02
CA GLU A 7 56.38 13.64 5.57
C GLU A 7 54.96 13.41 5.05
N GLU A 8 54.26 14.51 4.74
CA GLU A 8 52.98 14.52 4.05
C GLU A 8 53.23 14.08 2.59
N SER A 9 53.38 12.77 2.41
CA SER A 9 53.29 12.14 1.10
C SER A 9 51.88 12.40 0.57
N GLY A 10 51.78 13.29 -0.41
CA GLY A 10 50.55 13.58 -1.11
C GLY A 10 50.05 12.33 -1.81
N VAL A 11 49.14 11.60 -1.16
CA VAL A 11 48.41 10.48 -1.77
C VAL A 11 47.70 11.04 -3.01
N SER A 12 48.11 10.54 -4.18
CA SER A 12 47.54 10.94 -5.46
C SER A 12 46.07 10.53 -5.55
N ASP A 13 45.25 11.29 -6.27
CA ASP A 13 43.82 10.97 -6.48
C ASP A 13 43.63 9.56 -7.08
N SER A 14 44.60 9.07 -7.86
CA SER A 14 44.63 7.72 -8.43
C SER A 14 44.85 6.60 -7.39
N GLU A 15 45.53 6.87 -6.27
CA GLU A 15 45.68 5.90 -5.19
C GLU A 15 44.38 5.78 -4.38
N ILE A 16 43.64 6.89 -4.22
CA ILE A 16 42.36 6.92 -3.49
C ILE A 16 41.30 6.03 -4.15
N GLU A 17 41.31 5.95 -5.48
CA GLU A 17 40.39 5.10 -6.26
C GLU A 17 40.70 3.61 -6.07
N GLU A 18 41.98 3.23 -6.02
CA GLU A 18 42.41 1.87 -5.69
C GLU A 18 42.05 1.49 -4.24
N TYR A 19 42.29 2.41 -3.29
CA TYR A 19 41.89 2.22 -1.90
C TYR A 19 40.37 2.14 -1.69
N ALA A 20 39.56 2.63 -2.63
CA ALA A 20 38.09 2.57 -2.57
C ALA A 20 37.51 1.21 -2.98
N GLU A 21 38.26 0.37 -3.69
CA GLU A 21 37.73 -0.91 -4.20
C GLU A 21 37.45 -1.93 -3.08
N LYS A 22 38.35 -2.04 -2.10
CA LYS A 22 38.15 -2.92 -0.93
C LYS A 22 36.90 -2.56 -0.09
N PRO A 23 36.67 -1.30 0.31
CA PRO A 23 35.44 -0.93 1.00
C PRO A 23 34.20 -1.04 0.09
N TYR A 24 34.33 -0.86 -1.23
CA TYR A 24 33.24 -1.07 -2.18
C TYR A 24 32.78 -2.53 -2.20
N GLN A 25 33.70 -3.49 -2.30
CA GLN A 25 33.36 -4.92 -2.22
C GLN A 25 32.78 -5.31 -0.85
N ALA A 26 33.25 -4.68 0.24
CA ALA A 26 32.68 -4.87 1.57
C ALA A 26 31.25 -4.31 1.70
N LEU A 27 30.88 -3.26 0.96
CA LEU A 27 29.51 -2.76 0.88
C LEU A 27 28.62 -3.76 0.11
N ARG A 28 29.08 -4.28 -1.03
CA ARG A 28 28.34 -5.26 -1.86
C ARG A 28 28.11 -6.60 -1.17
N THR A 29 29.06 -7.03 -0.34
CA THR A 29 28.95 -8.28 0.45
C THR A 29 28.16 -8.12 1.75
N GLY A 30 27.66 -6.92 2.06
CA GLY A 30 26.82 -6.66 3.24
C GLY A 30 27.59 -6.51 4.55
N ASN A 31 28.92 -6.45 4.52
CA ASN A 31 29.75 -6.26 5.72
C ASN A 31 29.55 -4.87 6.35
N TYR A 32 29.12 -3.88 5.57
CA TYR A 32 28.74 -2.57 6.05
C TYR A 32 27.24 -2.34 5.92
N LYS A 33 26.58 -2.03 7.05
CA LYS A 33 25.14 -1.76 7.10
C LYS A 33 24.86 -0.33 6.63
N VAL A 34 24.46 -0.19 5.36
CA VAL A 34 24.01 1.08 4.77
C VAL A 34 22.56 1.40 5.16
N TRP A 35 21.77 0.39 5.53
CA TRP A 35 20.39 0.57 5.98
C TRP A 35 20.27 0.46 7.51
N ASN A 36 19.37 1.26 8.09
CA ASN A 36 18.93 1.08 9.47
C ASN A 36 17.74 0.11 9.55
N LEU A 37 17.42 -0.38 10.75
CA LEU A 37 16.29 -1.31 11.01
C LEU A 37 14.91 -0.73 10.64
N LYS A 38 14.83 0.57 10.35
CA LYS A 38 13.60 1.28 9.94
C LYS A 38 13.54 1.53 8.42
N GLY A 39 14.53 1.07 7.64
CA GLY A 39 14.58 1.23 6.18
C GLY A 39 15.17 2.55 5.68
N ASN A 40 15.72 3.41 6.54
CA ASN A 40 16.39 4.65 6.13
C ASN A 40 17.89 4.40 5.87
N LEU A 41 18.48 5.15 4.94
CA LEU A 41 19.89 5.02 4.55
C LEU A 41 20.82 5.80 5.51
N ARG A 42 21.99 5.24 5.79
CA ARG A 42 23.01 5.80 6.68
C ARG A 42 24.39 5.61 6.07
N CYS A 43 25.28 6.59 6.27
CA CYS A 43 26.71 6.40 6.01
C CYS A 43 27.34 5.51 7.09
N PRO A 44 27.87 4.31 6.75
CA PRO A 44 28.49 3.40 7.71
C PRO A 44 29.87 3.90 8.19
N PHE A 45 30.45 4.87 7.49
CA PHE A 45 31.80 5.39 7.77
C PHE A 45 31.79 6.66 8.64
N CYS A 46 30.61 7.19 8.96
CA CYS A 46 30.46 8.37 9.81
C CYS A 46 29.86 8.01 11.18
N ALA A 47 30.67 8.16 12.22
CA ALA A 47 30.24 8.03 13.60
C ALA A 47 29.63 9.36 14.10
N GLY A 48 28.32 9.36 14.37
CA GLY A 48 27.72 10.22 15.41
C GLY A 48 27.43 11.71 15.12
N LYS A 49 27.76 12.31 13.97
CA LYS A 49 27.50 13.76 13.77
C LYS A 49 26.25 14.03 12.91
N LYS A 50 25.15 14.36 13.61
CA LYS A 50 23.90 15.05 13.19
C LYS A 50 23.46 14.94 11.71
N LYS A 51 23.07 13.72 11.30
CA LYS A 51 21.84 13.29 10.57
C LYS A 51 22.14 11.85 10.11
N GLN A 52 21.61 10.83 10.79
CA GLN A 52 21.94 9.42 10.47
C GLN A 52 20.88 8.76 9.56
N GLU A 53 19.91 9.54 9.13
CA GLU A 53 18.84 9.11 8.25
C GLU A 53 18.86 10.02 7.02
N TYR A 54 19.26 9.44 5.90
CA TYR A 54 19.36 10.11 4.61
C TYR A 54 18.33 9.52 3.65
N ALA A 55 17.74 10.37 2.80
CA ALA A 55 17.20 9.90 1.54
C ALA A 55 18.35 9.51 0.59
N LEU A 56 18.10 8.67 -0.41
CA LEU A 56 19.13 8.18 -1.35
C LEU A 56 19.97 9.31 -1.96
N LYS A 57 19.30 10.39 -2.40
CA LYS A 57 19.92 11.60 -2.94
C LYS A 57 20.83 12.31 -1.93
N ASP A 58 20.39 12.43 -0.69
CA ASP A 58 21.13 13.14 0.36
C ASP A 58 22.35 12.32 0.82
N LEU A 59 22.23 10.99 0.85
CA LEU A 59 23.35 10.12 1.19
C LEU A 59 24.43 10.16 0.11
N HIS A 60 24.02 10.13 -1.16
CA HIS A 60 24.94 10.27 -2.28
C HIS A 60 25.66 11.62 -2.22
N GLN A 61 24.94 12.72 -2.07
CA GLN A 61 25.53 14.05 -1.94
C GLN A 61 26.51 14.13 -0.76
N HIS A 62 26.18 13.50 0.37
CA HIS A 62 27.09 13.38 1.51
C HIS A 62 28.35 12.58 1.14
N ALA A 63 28.21 11.39 0.57
CA ALA A 63 29.32 10.51 0.23
C ALA A 63 30.27 11.16 -0.80
N SER A 64 29.72 11.68 -1.90
CA SER A 64 30.48 12.38 -2.94
C SER A 64 31.12 13.68 -2.42
N GLY A 65 30.41 14.42 -1.57
CA GLY A 65 30.96 15.62 -0.91
C GLY A 65 32.06 15.30 0.11
N VAL A 66 32.06 14.08 0.68
CA VAL A 66 33.15 13.63 1.54
C VAL A 66 34.37 13.20 0.75
N ALA A 67 34.16 12.43 -0.32
CA ALA A 67 35.19 11.98 -1.24
C ALA A 67 35.97 13.15 -1.89
N LYS A 68 35.23 14.19 -2.34
CA LYS A 68 35.79 15.40 -3.00
C LYS A 68 36.18 16.52 -2.03
N GLY A 69 36.10 16.27 -0.72
CA GLY A 69 36.25 17.30 0.30
C GLY A 69 37.69 17.75 0.56
N ALA A 70 37.83 18.77 1.41
CA ALA A 70 39.07 19.46 1.75
C ALA A 70 40.27 18.53 2.10
N ALA A 71 41.48 19.02 1.83
CA ALA A 71 42.74 18.28 1.98
C ALA A 71 43.00 17.69 3.37
N HIS A 72 42.44 18.28 4.44
CA HIS A 72 42.59 17.79 5.81
C HIS A 72 41.93 16.43 6.09
N ARG A 73 41.11 15.89 5.17
CA ARG A 73 40.48 14.58 5.32
C ARG A 73 41.44 13.48 4.88
N SER A 74 41.63 12.46 5.71
CA SER A 74 42.53 11.35 5.41
C SER A 74 42.14 10.63 4.11
N ALA A 75 43.14 10.13 3.39
CA ALA A 75 42.95 9.34 2.17
C ALA A 75 41.99 8.16 2.41
N LYS A 76 42.11 7.49 3.56
CA LYS A 76 41.20 6.42 3.98
C LYS A 76 39.74 6.89 4.07
N GLN A 77 39.50 8.07 4.65
CA GLN A 77 38.15 8.61 4.75
C GLN A 77 37.59 9.02 3.38
N LYS A 78 38.42 9.59 2.51
CA LYS A 78 38.02 9.90 1.12
C LYS A 78 37.67 8.63 0.34
N ALA A 79 38.52 7.61 0.40
CA ALA A 79 38.33 6.32 -0.27
C ALA A 79 37.07 5.58 0.19
N THR A 80 36.78 5.52 1.49
CA THR A 80 35.56 4.85 1.98
C THR A 80 34.27 5.56 1.56
N HIS A 81 34.29 6.90 1.46
CA HIS A 81 33.13 7.65 1.01
C HIS A 81 33.01 7.66 -0.53
N LEU A 82 34.13 7.57 -1.24
CA LEU A 82 34.14 7.32 -2.69
C LEU A 82 33.51 5.95 -3.00
N ALA A 83 33.91 4.92 -2.26
CA ALA A 83 33.32 3.59 -2.36
C ALA A 83 31.80 3.60 -2.09
N LEU A 84 31.35 4.37 -1.09
CA LEU A 84 29.93 4.53 -0.80
C LEU A 84 29.18 5.24 -1.94
N ALA A 85 29.76 6.31 -2.52
CA ALA A 85 29.16 7.00 -3.65
C ALA A 85 29.05 6.08 -4.87
N LYS A 86 30.12 5.33 -5.18
CA LYS A 86 30.15 4.33 -6.25
C LYS A 86 29.09 3.25 -6.03
N PHE A 87 28.96 2.73 -4.81
CA PHE A 87 27.91 1.77 -4.44
C PHE A 87 26.50 2.34 -4.65
N LEU A 88 26.28 3.61 -4.30
CA LEU A 88 24.98 4.26 -4.51
C LEU A 88 24.67 4.48 -5.99
N GLU A 89 25.66 4.78 -6.82
CA GLU A 89 25.51 4.98 -8.26
C GLU A 89 25.36 3.67 -9.04
N VAL A 90 26.20 2.69 -8.74
CA VAL A 90 26.34 1.44 -9.50
C VAL A 90 25.37 0.37 -8.99
N ASP A 91 25.32 0.13 -7.68
CA ASP A 91 24.51 -0.95 -7.10
C ASP A 91 23.11 -0.47 -6.68
N LEU A 92 22.91 0.83 -6.44
CA LEU A 92 21.60 1.43 -6.10
C LEU A 92 21.05 2.36 -7.20
N GLY A 93 21.68 2.36 -8.38
CA GLY A 93 21.16 3.01 -9.59
C GLY A 93 20.99 4.54 -9.50
N PHE A 94 21.60 5.20 -8.52
CA PHE A 94 21.47 6.64 -8.34
C PHE A 94 22.18 7.39 -9.47
N LYS A 95 21.44 8.18 -10.26
CA LYS A 95 22.00 9.05 -11.29
C LYS A 95 21.99 10.51 -10.80
N PRO A 96 23.15 11.14 -10.54
CA PRO A 96 23.18 12.56 -10.21
C PRO A 96 22.77 13.38 -11.45
N ILE A 97 21.78 14.26 -11.29
CA ILE A 97 21.44 15.27 -12.31
C ILE A 97 22.64 16.21 -12.42
N GLN A 98 23.47 16.04 -13.45
CA GLN A 98 24.54 16.98 -13.78
C GLN A 98 23.92 18.20 -14.47
N THR A 99 23.85 19.32 -13.76
CA THR A 99 23.53 20.64 -14.35
C THR A 99 24.70 21.12 -15.21
N SER A 100 24.84 20.57 -16.40
CA SER A 100 25.63 21.16 -17.49
C SER A 100 25.39 20.40 -18.80
N GLN A 101 24.18 20.48 -19.36
CA GLN A 101 23.99 20.35 -20.81
C GLN A 101 23.00 21.42 -21.31
N PRO A 102 23.26 22.02 -22.49
CA PRO A 102 22.33 22.94 -23.15
C PRO A 102 20.98 22.25 -23.37
N ALA A 103 19.89 23.02 -23.24
CA ALA A 103 18.51 22.58 -23.32
C ALA A 103 18.25 21.56 -24.45
N GLU A 104 18.32 20.27 -24.10
CA GLU A 104 17.65 19.22 -24.85
C GLU A 104 16.16 19.31 -24.53
N ALA A 105 15.37 19.23 -25.60
CA ALA A 105 13.93 19.39 -25.56
C ALA A 105 13.33 18.56 -24.42
N LYS A 106 12.33 19.15 -23.74
CA LYS A 106 11.42 18.44 -22.82
C LYS A 106 11.23 17.01 -23.33
N PRO A 107 11.28 15.98 -22.46
CA PRO A 107 10.72 14.70 -22.83
C PRO A 107 9.32 15.01 -23.33
N GLN A 108 9.11 14.78 -24.64
CA GLN A 108 7.76 14.63 -25.13
C GLN A 108 7.09 13.62 -24.20
N PRO A 109 5.81 13.80 -23.84
CA PRO A 109 5.07 12.73 -23.19
C PRO A 109 5.32 11.50 -24.05
N SER A 110 6.06 10.53 -23.52
CA SER A 110 6.09 9.20 -24.10
C SER A 110 4.64 8.86 -24.33
N GLU A 111 4.30 8.46 -25.55
CA GLU A 111 2.96 8.01 -25.91
C GLU A 111 2.34 7.25 -24.72
N PRO A 112 1.08 7.54 -24.36
CA PRO A 112 0.48 6.98 -23.16
C PRO A 112 0.69 5.47 -23.23
N LYS A 113 1.50 4.90 -22.31
CA LYS A 113 1.80 3.46 -22.27
C LYS A 113 0.49 2.72 -22.47
N GLU A 114 0.27 2.25 -23.69
CA GLU A 114 -1.04 1.81 -24.11
C GLU A 114 -1.37 0.58 -23.27
N LYS A 115 -2.45 0.69 -22.49
CA LYS A 115 -3.11 -0.41 -21.77
C LYS A 115 -2.13 -1.32 -21.02
N GLN A 116 -1.48 -0.80 -19.98
CA GLN A 116 -0.87 -1.69 -19.00
C GLN A 116 -1.97 -2.54 -18.34
N ILE A 117 -1.95 -3.85 -18.61
CA ILE A 117 -2.91 -4.82 -18.10
C ILE A 117 -2.32 -5.49 -16.85
N PHE A 118 -3.09 -5.47 -15.78
CA PHE A 118 -2.71 -5.98 -14.46
C PHE A 118 -3.48 -7.25 -14.13
N CYS A 119 -2.90 -8.07 -13.25
CA CYS A 119 -3.65 -9.11 -12.56
C CYS A 119 -4.53 -8.46 -11.48
N TRP A 120 -5.85 -8.66 -11.54
CA TRP A 120 -6.83 -8.14 -10.59
C TRP A 120 -7.65 -9.29 -9.96
N PRO A 121 -7.80 -9.38 -8.62
CA PRO A 121 -7.30 -8.48 -7.58
C PRO A 121 -5.78 -8.32 -7.57
N TRP A 122 -5.29 -7.23 -6.98
CA TRP A 122 -3.89 -6.80 -7.08
C TRP A 122 -2.91 -7.82 -6.48
N MET A 123 -1.94 -8.25 -7.28
CA MET A 123 -0.91 -9.24 -6.89
C MET A 123 0.50 -8.67 -7.02
N GLY A 124 1.32 -8.89 -5.99
CA GLY A 124 2.76 -8.70 -6.04
C GLY A 124 3.47 -10.05 -6.19
N ILE A 125 4.56 -10.09 -6.95
CA ILE A 125 5.41 -11.28 -7.09
C ILE A 125 6.70 -11.04 -6.32
N VAL A 126 7.19 -12.07 -5.62
CA VAL A 126 8.51 -12.11 -4.99
C VAL A 126 9.22 -13.37 -5.47
N VAL A 127 10.48 -13.26 -5.84
CA VAL A 127 11.30 -14.41 -6.27
C VAL A 127 12.63 -14.47 -5.53
N ASN A 128 13.30 -15.62 -5.63
CA ASN A 128 14.61 -15.89 -5.02
C ASN A 128 14.62 -15.84 -3.49
N ILE A 129 13.56 -16.32 -2.85
CA ILE A 129 13.46 -16.42 -1.40
C ILE A 129 14.29 -17.63 -0.96
N LEU A 130 15.44 -17.40 -0.35
CA LEU A 130 16.31 -18.48 0.11
C LEU A 130 15.77 -19.13 1.40
N GLU A 131 15.87 -20.46 1.45
CA GLU A 131 15.69 -21.20 2.68
C GLU A 131 16.97 -21.10 3.54
N ASP A 132 16.83 -20.60 4.79
CA ASP A 132 17.97 -20.52 5.70
C ASP A 132 18.33 -21.92 6.25
N ALA A 133 19.33 -22.54 5.64
CA ALA A 133 19.86 -23.85 6.03
C ALA A 133 20.47 -23.90 7.44
N LYS A 134 20.76 -22.76 8.09
CA LYS A 134 21.45 -22.73 9.40
C LYS A 134 20.53 -22.56 10.60
N THR A 135 19.35 -21.97 10.42
CA THR A 135 18.47 -21.57 11.54
C THR A 135 17.24 -22.48 11.70
N GLY A 136 16.98 -23.38 10.75
CA GLY A 136 15.80 -24.27 10.78
C GLY A 136 14.47 -23.52 10.77
N LYS A 137 14.50 -22.21 10.48
CA LYS A 137 13.34 -21.32 10.45
C LYS A 137 12.97 -21.11 8.99
N GLN A 138 11.78 -21.57 8.61
CA GLN A 138 11.20 -21.34 7.28
C GLN A 138 11.05 -19.83 7.04
N LEU A 139 12.06 -19.19 6.44
CA LEU A 139 11.95 -17.82 5.92
C LEU A 139 11.00 -17.79 4.70
N ALA A 140 10.78 -18.95 4.08
CA ALA A 140 9.81 -19.21 3.04
C ALA A 140 8.44 -19.64 3.57
N ASP A 141 8.16 -19.61 4.88
CA ASP A 141 6.78 -19.84 5.35
C ASP A 141 5.88 -18.64 5.02
N SER A 142 4.65 -18.92 4.58
CA SER A 142 3.64 -17.90 4.27
C SER A 142 3.43 -16.94 5.44
N GLY A 143 3.32 -17.44 6.67
CA GLY A 143 3.12 -16.61 7.86
C GLY A 143 4.29 -15.68 8.16
N SER A 144 5.52 -16.14 7.91
CA SER A 144 6.72 -15.33 8.05
C SER A 144 6.78 -14.20 7.01
N LEU A 145 6.38 -14.48 5.77
CA LEU A 145 6.37 -13.50 4.68
C LEU A 145 5.24 -12.47 4.85
N VAL A 146 4.05 -12.89 5.31
CA VAL A 146 2.97 -11.97 5.69
C VAL A 146 3.47 -10.98 6.74
N LYS A 147 4.20 -11.46 7.76
CA LYS A 147 4.79 -10.58 8.78
C LYS A 147 5.87 -9.66 8.20
N PHE A 148 6.72 -10.17 7.32
CA PHE A 148 7.77 -9.41 6.65
C PHE A 148 7.19 -8.26 5.81
N PHE A 149 6.10 -8.51 5.08
CA PHE A 149 5.43 -7.53 4.23
C PHE A 149 4.30 -6.76 4.93
N SER A 150 4.08 -6.95 6.23
CA SER A 150 2.96 -6.39 7.00
C SER A 150 2.75 -4.87 6.86
N LYS A 151 3.84 -4.09 6.69
CA LYS A 151 3.77 -2.64 6.47
C LYS A 151 3.03 -2.24 5.18
N TYR A 152 2.92 -3.15 4.22
CA TYR A 152 2.14 -3.00 2.99
C TYR A 152 0.74 -3.59 3.09
N ARG A 153 0.34 -4.12 4.26
CA ARG A 153 -1.00 -4.68 4.50
C ARG A 153 -1.43 -5.73 3.46
N PRO A 154 -0.64 -6.78 3.21
CA PRO A 154 -1.06 -7.87 2.35
C PRO A 154 -2.23 -8.63 3.00
N LEU A 155 -3.12 -9.19 2.17
CA LEU A 155 -4.19 -10.09 2.62
C LEU A 155 -3.66 -11.50 2.89
N GLY A 156 -2.66 -11.92 2.13
CA GLY A 156 -2.07 -13.25 2.23
C GLY A 156 -0.85 -13.39 1.32
N VAL A 157 -0.11 -14.47 1.52
CA VAL A 157 1.05 -14.82 0.69
C VAL A 157 0.95 -16.30 0.33
N GLU A 158 0.96 -16.61 -0.96
CA GLU A 158 1.11 -17.98 -1.46
C GLU A 158 2.59 -18.24 -1.76
N VAL A 159 3.14 -19.37 -1.31
CA VAL A 159 4.56 -19.71 -1.51
C VAL A 159 4.72 -20.94 -2.38
N PHE A 160 5.68 -20.88 -3.30
CA PHE A 160 6.01 -21.90 -4.27
C PHE A 160 7.48 -22.31 -4.10
N ASN A 161 7.71 -23.43 -3.45
CA ASN A 161 9.06 -23.96 -3.27
C ASN A 161 9.59 -24.57 -4.59
N ASN A 162 10.87 -24.33 -4.85
CA ASN A 162 11.68 -24.95 -5.89
C ASN A 162 12.78 -25.80 -5.23
N GLU A 163 12.50 -27.09 -5.04
CA GLU A 163 13.41 -28.03 -4.40
C GLU A 163 14.76 -28.17 -5.13
N GLN A 164 14.80 -27.94 -6.45
CA GLN A 164 16.02 -28.06 -7.25
C GLN A 164 16.97 -26.87 -7.04
N GLU A 165 16.42 -25.68 -6.90
CA GLU A 165 17.20 -24.43 -6.73
C GLU A 165 17.37 -24.02 -5.26
N GLN A 166 16.78 -24.78 -4.33
CA GLN A 166 16.72 -24.44 -2.89
C GLN A 166 16.22 -23.01 -2.63
N THR A 167 15.32 -22.56 -3.51
CA THR A 167 14.70 -21.24 -3.48
C THR A 167 13.19 -21.40 -3.44
N ALA A 168 12.51 -20.36 -3.00
CA ALA A 168 11.07 -20.24 -3.08
C ALA A 168 10.70 -18.95 -3.80
N ASN A 169 9.54 -18.97 -4.44
CA ASN A 169 8.88 -17.79 -4.98
C ASN A 169 7.57 -17.59 -4.24
N ALA A 170 7.04 -16.37 -4.24
CA ALA A 170 5.79 -16.08 -3.57
C ALA A 170 4.93 -15.10 -4.37
N VAL A 171 3.61 -15.24 -4.21
CA VAL A 171 2.62 -14.26 -4.67
C VAL A 171 1.96 -13.63 -3.45
N VAL A 172 2.08 -12.31 -3.34
CA VAL A 172 1.53 -11.48 -2.27
C VAL A 172 0.21 -10.88 -2.74
N GLN A 173 -0.86 -11.17 -2.03
CA GLN A 173 -2.21 -10.71 -2.36
C GLN A 173 -2.52 -9.38 -1.66
N PHE A 174 -3.16 -8.46 -2.37
CA PHE A 174 -3.62 -7.19 -1.83
C PHE A 174 -5.12 -7.01 -2.04
N GLU A 175 -5.72 -6.09 -1.28
CA GLU A 175 -7.14 -5.74 -1.41
C GLU A 175 -7.47 -5.29 -2.84
N LYS A 176 -8.69 -5.55 -3.33
CA LYS A 176 -9.04 -5.24 -4.73
C LYS A 176 -9.26 -3.76 -5.03
N ASP A 177 -9.29 -2.92 -3.99
CA ASP A 177 -9.62 -1.51 -4.05
C ASP A 177 -8.40 -0.62 -4.37
N MET A 178 -8.60 0.70 -4.33
CA MET A 178 -7.53 1.67 -4.62
C MET A 178 -6.48 1.76 -3.51
N ASP A 179 -6.83 1.42 -2.27
CA ASP A 179 -5.87 1.36 -1.17
C ASP A 179 -4.95 0.15 -1.33
N GLY A 180 -5.49 -1.01 -1.76
CA GLY A 180 -4.73 -2.17 -2.18
C GLY A 180 -3.76 -1.86 -3.31
N TYR A 181 -4.20 -1.10 -4.33
CA TYR A 181 -3.33 -0.66 -5.42
C TYR A 181 -2.17 0.20 -4.90
N LYS A 182 -2.47 1.19 -4.06
CA LYS A 182 -1.45 2.06 -3.46
C LYS A 182 -0.46 1.27 -2.60
N ASN A 183 -0.94 0.31 -1.83
CA ASN A 183 -0.12 -0.57 -1.00
C ASN A 183 0.81 -1.43 -1.85
N LEU A 184 0.29 -2.02 -2.93
CA LEU A 184 1.06 -2.80 -3.89
C LEU A 184 2.13 -1.95 -4.59
N LEU A 185 1.83 -0.71 -5.00
CA LEU A 185 2.83 0.19 -5.59
C LEU A 185 3.94 0.55 -4.59
N ASN A 186 3.60 0.75 -3.31
CA ASN A 186 4.62 0.98 -2.27
C ASN A 186 5.49 -0.26 -2.04
N PHE A 187 4.90 -1.45 -2.16
CA PHE A 187 5.61 -2.72 -2.12
C PHE A 187 6.61 -2.81 -3.29
N GLU A 188 6.18 -2.64 -4.54
CA GLU A 188 7.06 -2.70 -5.71
C GLU A 188 8.17 -1.64 -5.64
N LYS A 189 7.81 -0.40 -5.29
CA LYS A 189 8.78 0.70 -5.17
C LYS A 189 9.90 0.38 -4.16
N SER A 190 9.61 -0.41 -3.14
CA SER A 190 10.62 -0.78 -2.16
C SER A 190 11.70 -1.71 -2.71
N PHE A 191 11.38 -2.51 -3.73
CA PHE A 191 12.35 -3.32 -4.46
C PHE A 191 13.10 -2.49 -5.50
N GLN A 192 12.40 -1.59 -6.21
CA GLN A 192 13.02 -0.68 -7.19
C GLN A 192 14.09 0.22 -6.55
N VAL A 193 13.84 0.74 -5.34
CA VAL A 193 14.79 1.63 -4.63
C VAL A 193 16.10 0.91 -4.25
N VAL A 194 16.08 -0.41 -4.18
CA VAL A 194 17.27 -1.24 -3.90
C VAL A 194 17.74 -2.03 -5.13
N CYS A 195 17.30 -1.66 -6.34
CA CYS A 195 17.66 -2.31 -7.60
C CYS A 195 17.35 -3.82 -7.63
N HIS A 196 16.23 -4.20 -7.02
CA HIS A 196 15.73 -5.57 -7.01
C HIS A 196 14.38 -5.69 -7.75
N SER A 197 14.17 -4.91 -8.81
CA SER A 197 12.97 -4.97 -9.64
C SER A 197 12.97 -6.19 -10.57
N LYS A 198 11.88 -6.36 -11.34
CA LYS A 198 11.77 -7.35 -12.41
C LYS A 198 12.86 -7.19 -13.46
N GLU A 199 13.17 -5.96 -13.82
CA GLU A 199 14.22 -5.64 -14.81
C GLU A 199 15.59 -6.12 -14.32
N GLU A 200 15.94 -5.85 -13.05
CA GLU A 200 17.20 -6.33 -12.49
C GLU A 200 17.23 -7.85 -12.31
N TRP A 201 16.09 -8.47 -11.99
CA TRP A 201 15.97 -9.93 -11.96
C TRP A 201 16.26 -10.55 -13.34
N ILE A 202 15.68 -9.99 -14.40
CA ILE A 202 15.89 -10.48 -15.77
C ILE A 202 17.33 -10.24 -16.24
N ALA A 203 17.91 -9.08 -15.92
CA ALA A 203 19.28 -8.73 -16.31
C ALA A 203 20.35 -9.58 -15.60
N ASN A 204 20.12 -9.97 -14.34
CA ASN A 204 21.14 -10.59 -13.49
C ASN A 204 21.01 -12.10 -13.31
N LYS A 205 20.34 -12.82 -14.22
CA LYS A 205 20.08 -14.27 -14.15
C LYS A 205 21.30 -15.17 -13.90
N GLY A 206 22.53 -14.67 -14.02
CA GLY A 206 23.77 -15.41 -13.75
C GLY A 206 24.44 -15.17 -12.38
N SER A 207 24.02 -14.15 -11.60
CA SER A 207 24.66 -13.80 -10.31
C SER A 207 23.65 -13.20 -9.33
N LEU A 208 22.62 -13.96 -9.00
CA LEU A 208 21.43 -13.52 -8.26
C LEU A 208 21.67 -13.31 -6.74
N GLY A 209 22.85 -13.70 -6.23
CA GLY A 209 23.20 -13.52 -4.83
C GLY A 209 22.16 -14.11 -3.87
N SER A 210 21.99 -13.50 -2.70
CA SER A 210 21.01 -13.90 -1.68
C SER A 210 19.80 -12.95 -1.58
N ASN A 211 19.63 -12.10 -2.59
CA ASN A 211 18.65 -11.04 -2.57
C ASN A 211 17.30 -11.49 -3.13
N ILE A 212 16.22 -11.05 -2.49
CA ILE A 212 14.86 -11.21 -3.03
C ILE A 212 14.52 -10.08 -3.99
N TYR A 213 13.77 -10.41 -5.04
CA TYR A 213 13.31 -9.48 -6.07
C TYR A 213 11.79 -9.42 -6.08
N GLY A 214 11.20 -8.29 -6.46
CA GLY A 214 9.75 -8.17 -6.48
C GLY A 214 9.18 -7.07 -7.36
N TRP A 215 7.96 -7.30 -7.85
CA TRP A 215 7.25 -6.42 -8.79
C TRP A 215 5.74 -6.64 -8.77
N VAL A 216 5.00 -5.75 -9.42
CA VAL A 216 3.56 -5.90 -9.67
C VAL A 216 3.30 -6.94 -10.77
N ALA A 217 2.43 -7.92 -10.49
CA ALA A 217 2.05 -8.92 -11.48
C ALA A 217 1.29 -8.28 -12.66
N CYS A 218 1.81 -8.48 -13.87
CA CYS A 218 1.21 -7.99 -15.11
C CYS A 218 0.84 -9.14 -16.06
N ALA A 219 0.34 -8.78 -17.25
CA ALA A 219 -0.02 -9.74 -18.28
C ALA A 219 1.11 -10.75 -18.61
N ASP A 220 2.37 -10.33 -18.61
CA ASP A 220 3.48 -11.25 -18.93
C ASP A 220 3.64 -12.33 -17.85
N ASP A 221 3.44 -11.97 -16.57
CA ASP A 221 3.51 -12.92 -15.46
C ASP A 221 2.30 -13.87 -15.48
N TYR A 222 1.12 -13.35 -15.82
CA TYR A 222 -0.11 -14.15 -15.97
C TYR A 222 0.02 -15.23 -17.05
N HIS A 223 0.68 -14.92 -18.17
CA HIS A 223 0.90 -15.86 -19.27
C HIS A 223 2.16 -16.71 -19.11
N SER A 224 2.97 -16.45 -18.09
CA SER A 224 4.18 -17.25 -17.83
C SER A 224 3.83 -18.71 -17.52
N GLU A 225 4.74 -19.61 -17.89
CA GLU A 225 4.66 -21.01 -17.51
C GLU A 225 5.11 -21.22 -16.06
N GLY A 226 4.56 -22.25 -15.41
CA GLY A 226 4.91 -22.64 -14.05
C GLY A 226 3.95 -22.12 -12.98
N LYS A 227 4.29 -22.45 -11.72
CA LYS A 227 3.37 -22.33 -10.57
C LYS A 227 2.82 -20.91 -10.35
N ILE A 228 3.63 -19.87 -10.60
CA ILE A 228 3.18 -18.48 -10.45
C ILE A 228 2.13 -18.15 -11.52
N GLY A 229 2.41 -18.41 -12.80
CA GLY A 229 1.45 -18.16 -13.87
C GLY A 229 0.15 -18.97 -13.71
N ASP A 230 0.25 -20.24 -13.32
CA ASP A 230 -0.91 -21.09 -13.01
C ASP A 230 -1.75 -20.49 -11.88
N TYR A 231 -1.11 -19.99 -10.83
CA TYR A 231 -1.78 -19.35 -9.71
C TYR A 231 -2.48 -18.05 -10.13
N LEU A 232 -1.81 -17.20 -10.91
CA LEU A 232 -2.40 -15.95 -11.41
C LEU A 232 -3.61 -16.22 -12.29
N ARG A 233 -3.54 -17.19 -13.21
CA ARG A 233 -4.67 -17.61 -14.04
C ARG A 233 -5.87 -18.08 -13.24
N LYS A 234 -5.63 -18.77 -12.13
CA LYS A 234 -6.69 -19.31 -11.26
C LYS A 234 -7.32 -18.24 -10.37
N ASN A 235 -6.56 -17.25 -9.90
CA ASN A 235 -6.98 -16.34 -8.82
C ASN A 235 -7.17 -14.89 -9.27
N THR A 236 -6.87 -14.56 -10.52
CA THR A 236 -6.97 -13.18 -11.04
C THR A 236 -7.54 -13.13 -12.45
N GLU A 237 -8.03 -11.96 -12.81
CA GLU A 237 -8.42 -11.57 -14.15
C GLU A 237 -7.46 -10.48 -14.66
N LEU A 238 -7.23 -10.46 -15.97
CA LEU A 238 -6.48 -9.40 -16.61
C LEU A 238 -7.36 -8.18 -16.84
N LYS A 239 -7.01 -7.04 -16.23
CA LYS A 239 -7.76 -5.78 -16.35
C LYS A 239 -6.86 -4.58 -16.60
N ALA A 240 -7.34 -3.64 -17.42
CA ALA A 240 -6.73 -2.33 -17.52
C ALA A 240 -7.12 -1.47 -16.32
N LEU A 241 -6.22 -0.55 -15.93
CA LEU A 241 -6.47 0.35 -14.81
C LEU A 241 -7.74 1.21 -15.04
N SER A 242 -8.00 1.63 -16.28
CA SER A 242 -9.22 2.36 -16.66
C SER A 242 -10.51 1.62 -16.35
N ASP A 243 -10.51 0.30 -16.60
CA ASP A 243 -11.70 -0.53 -16.44
C ASP A 243 -12.00 -0.73 -14.96
N ILE A 244 -10.96 -0.90 -14.14
CA ILE A 244 -11.07 -0.99 -12.68
C ILE A 244 -11.61 0.33 -12.10
N PHE A 245 -11.10 1.48 -12.57
CA PHE A 245 -11.63 2.80 -12.16
C PHE A 245 -13.10 2.97 -12.53
N GLN A 246 -13.47 2.62 -13.76
CA GLN A 246 -14.85 2.75 -14.24
C GLN A 246 -15.79 1.82 -13.45
N GLN A 247 -15.37 0.59 -13.18
CA GLN A 247 -16.11 -0.37 -12.36
C GLN A 247 -16.33 0.17 -10.94
N GLY A 248 -15.29 0.77 -10.33
CA GLY A 248 -15.39 1.41 -9.02
C GLY A 248 -16.37 2.59 -9.01
N LYS A 249 -16.34 3.43 -10.05
CA LYS A 249 -17.25 4.58 -10.18
C LYS A 249 -18.71 4.14 -10.28
N GLN A 250 -19.01 3.16 -11.12
CA GLN A 250 -20.38 2.64 -11.30
C GLN A 250 -20.92 2.00 -10.01
N ALA A 251 -20.07 1.30 -9.26
CA ALA A 251 -20.45 0.73 -7.97
C ALA A 251 -20.84 1.83 -6.96
N CYS A 252 -20.06 2.92 -6.88
CA CYS A 252 -20.37 4.05 -6.02
C CYS A 252 -21.69 4.74 -6.41
N GLU A 253 -21.92 4.98 -7.70
CA GLU A 253 -23.19 5.56 -8.19
C GLU A 253 -24.39 4.68 -7.84
N THR A 254 -24.25 3.36 -7.97
CA THR A 254 -25.30 2.40 -7.60
C THR A 254 -25.59 2.45 -6.10
N ILE A 255 -24.57 2.51 -5.25
CA ILE A 255 -24.73 2.61 -3.79
C ILE A 255 -25.46 3.90 -3.40
N VAL A 256 -25.09 5.03 -4.00
CA VAL A 256 -25.74 6.32 -3.74
C VAL A 256 -27.22 6.28 -4.16
N ASN A 257 -27.52 5.70 -5.32
CA ASN A 257 -28.91 5.57 -5.78
C ASN A 257 -29.75 4.70 -4.85
N LEU A 258 -29.20 3.58 -4.37
CA LEU A 258 -29.88 2.71 -3.41
C LEU A 258 -30.10 3.40 -2.06
N ALA A 259 -29.13 4.18 -1.57
CA ALA A 259 -29.28 4.95 -0.34
C ALA A 259 -30.43 5.98 -0.45
N ASN A 260 -30.49 6.69 -1.58
CA ASN A 260 -31.58 7.64 -1.84
C ASN A 260 -32.96 6.96 -1.90
N GLU A 261 -33.04 5.76 -2.50
CA GLU A 261 -34.29 4.98 -2.53
C GLU A 261 -34.72 4.54 -1.14
N ILE A 262 -33.78 4.08 -0.30
CA ILE A 262 -34.05 3.74 1.10
C ILE A 262 -34.57 4.96 1.87
N ASP A 263 -33.96 6.13 1.69
CA ASP A 263 -34.40 7.36 2.34
C ASP A 263 -35.80 7.78 1.90
N LEU A 264 -36.12 7.66 0.61
CA LEU A 264 -37.46 7.94 0.08
C LEU A 264 -38.50 6.98 0.66
N GLN A 265 -38.18 5.68 0.73
CA GLN A 265 -39.09 4.68 1.32
C GLN A 265 -39.29 4.92 2.82
N ASN A 266 -38.24 5.33 3.55
CA ASN A 266 -38.35 5.70 4.95
C ASN A 266 -39.28 6.91 5.16
N GLN A 267 -39.18 7.94 4.30
CA GLN A 267 -40.07 9.10 4.36
C GLN A 267 -41.53 8.70 4.10
N ASN A 268 -41.78 7.87 3.08
CA ASN A 268 -43.12 7.38 2.77
C ASN A 268 -43.71 6.54 3.92
N MET A 269 -42.89 5.71 4.59
CA MET A 269 -43.34 4.96 5.76
C MET A 269 -43.77 5.89 6.90
N VAL A 270 -43.00 6.94 7.19
CA VAL A 270 -43.34 7.94 8.22
C VAL A 270 -44.63 8.69 7.87
N GLU A 271 -44.81 9.08 6.60
CA GLU A 271 -46.03 9.74 6.13
C GLU A 271 -47.26 8.83 6.28
N MET A 272 -47.14 7.56 5.87
CA MET A 272 -48.19 6.56 6.02
C MET A 272 -48.55 6.30 7.49
N GLU A 273 -47.56 6.22 8.38
CA GLU A 273 -47.79 6.11 9.83
C GLU A 273 -48.57 7.32 10.38
N SER A 274 -48.19 8.54 9.96
CA SER A 274 -48.91 9.76 10.33
C SER A 274 -50.36 9.72 9.86
N MET A 275 -50.60 9.33 8.60
CA MET A 275 -51.95 9.20 8.05
C MET A 275 -52.78 8.17 8.82
N VAL A 276 -52.21 7.01 9.16
CA VAL A 276 -52.90 5.98 9.95
C VAL A 276 -53.26 6.53 11.33
N ASN A 277 -52.34 7.23 11.99
CA ASN A 277 -52.58 7.82 13.30
C ASN A 277 -53.68 8.90 13.25
N GLU A 278 -53.68 9.77 12.25
CA GLU A 278 -54.75 10.77 12.04
C GLU A 278 -56.12 10.12 11.84
N LYS A 279 -56.20 9.06 11.02
CA LYS A 279 -57.45 8.31 10.81
C LYS A 279 -57.92 7.59 12.06
N ALA A 280 -57.01 7.02 12.83
CA ALA A 280 -57.32 6.38 14.11
C ALA A 280 -57.90 7.39 15.12
N MET A 281 -57.27 8.56 15.27
CA MET A 281 -57.79 9.63 16.15
C MET A 281 -59.17 10.12 15.69
N SER A 282 -59.35 10.33 14.38
CA SER A 282 -60.65 10.72 13.84
C SER A 282 -61.74 9.67 14.09
N LEU A 283 -61.40 8.38 13.99
CA LEU A 283 -62.33 7.29 14.26
C LEU A 283 -62.71 7.21 15.74
N SER A 284 -61.73 7.30 16.65
CA SER A 284 -62.00 7.31 18.11
C SER A 284 -62.98 8.41 18.48
N ARG A 285 -62.78 9.63 17.96
CA ARG A 285 -63.69 10.75 18.19
C ARG A 285 -65.12 10.47 17.69
N MET A 286 -65.28 9.89 16.51
CA MET A 286 -66.63 9.53 16.00
C MET A 286 -67.30 8.44 16.85
N VAL A 287 -66.51 7.51 17.40
CA VAL A 287 -67.02 6.48 18.32
C VAL A 287 -67.50 7.13 19.62
N GLU A 288 -66.73 8.04 20.20
CA GLU A 288 -67.11 8.82 21.39
C GLU A 288 -68.40 9.62 21.14
N GLU A 289 -68.47 10.40 20.05
CA GLU A 289 -69.67 11.17 19.67
C GLU A 289 -70.91 10.27 19.49
N LYS A 290 -70.73 9.08 18.88
CA LYS A 290 -71.82 8.10 18.72
C LYS A 290 -72.27 7.56 20.08
N GLU A 291 -71.34 7.21 20.97
CA GLU A 291 -71.66 6.71 22.31
C GLU A 291 -72.43 7.75 23.12
N GLU A 292 -72.02 9.03 23.05
CA GLU A 292 -72.75 10.14 23.68
C GLU A 292 -74.18 10.29 23.13
N LEU A 293 -74.37 10.25 21.81
CA LEU A 293 -75.70 10.29 21.20
C LEU A 293 -76.58 9.10 21.60
N GLN A 294 -75.99 7.90 21.70
CA GLN A 294 -76.72 6.73 22.18
C GLN A 294 -77.14 6.88 23.65
N GLN A 295 -76.24 7.33 24.52
CA GLN A 295 -76.54 7.56 25.93
C GLN A 295 -77.65 8.61 26.13
N THR A 296 -77.59 9.73 25.41
CA THR A 296 -78.62 10.78 25.48
C THR A 296 -79.97 10.31 24.94
N PHE A 297 -80.00 9.52 23.86
CA PHE A 297 -81.22 8.90 23.34
C PHE A 297 -81.88 7.99 24.39
N TYR A 298 -81.12 7.09 25.02
CA TYR A 298 -81.65 6.21 26.06
C TYR A 298 -82.12 6.99 27.29
N ALA A 299 -81.38 8.03 27.73
CA ALA A 299 -81.80 8.86 28.86
C ALA A 299 -83.08 9.67 28.58
N GLY A 300 -83.27 10.16 27.35
CA GLY A 300 -84.43 10.94 26.92
C GLY A 300 -85.71 10.14 26.70
N GLN A 301 -85.65 8.80 26.67
CA GLN A 301 -86.81 7.93 26.42
C GLN A 301 -87.60 7.59 27.70
N PHE A 302 -87.03 7.82 28.89
CA PHE A 302 -87.64 7.54 30.20
C PHE A 302 -88.35 8.69 30.97
N PRO A 303 -88.30 9.99 30.60
CA PRO A 303 -89.00 11.04 31.36
C PRO A 303 -90.53 10.95 31.27
N TRP A 304 -91.08 10.50 30.15
CA TRP A 304 -92.53 10.48 29.91
C TRP A 304 -93.20 9.21 30.47
N ILE A 305 -92.48 8.08 30.51
CA ILE A 305 -93.01 6.81 31.02
C ILE A 305 -93.17 6.87 32.55
N THR A 306 -92.28 7.57 33.24
CA THR A 306 -92.41 7.80 34.69
C THR A 306 -93.55 8.78 35.03
N TYR A 307 -93.76 9.83 34.22
CA TYR A 307 -94.88 10.77 34.41
C TYR A 307 -96.27 10.13 34.18
N VAL A 308 -96.42 9.25 33.19
CA VAL A 308 -97.68 8.54 32.93
C VAL A 308 -97.95 7.46 33.99
N ALA A 309 -96.92 6.76 34.46
CA ALA A 309 -97.09 5.77 35.54
C ALA A 309 -97.51 6.41 36.87
N VAL A 310 -96.97 7.59 37.21
CA VAL A 310 -97.33 8.31 38.45
C VAL A 310 -98.74 8.91 38.38
N THR A 311 -99.20 9.36 37.21
CA THR A 311 -100.56 9.92 37.06
C THR A 311 -101.67 8.87 37.00
N VAL A 312 -101.39 7.64 36.54
CA VAL A 312 -102.36 6.53 36.54
C VAL A 312 -102.47 5.84 37.91
N LEU A 313 -101.44 5.94 38.77
CA LEU A 313 -101.47 5.40 40.15
C LEU A 313 -102.11 6.37 41.18
N LEU A 314 -102.39 7.62 40.80
CA LEU A 314 -102.96 8.67 41.67
C LEU A 314 -104.41 9.04 41.32
N ALA A 315 -105.07 8.32 40.40
CA ALA A 315 -106.48 8.44 40.05
C ALA A 315 -107.26 7.18 40.50
#